data_AF-A0A550HNK6-F1
#
_entry.id   AF-A0A550HNK6-F1
#
_cell.length_a   1.000
_cell.length_b   1.000
_cell.length_c   1.000
_cell.angle_alpha   90.00
_cell.angle_beta   90.00
_cell.angle_gamma   90.00
#
_symmetry.space_group_name_H-M   'P 1'
#
loop_
_entity.id
_entity.type
_entity.pdbx_description
1 polymer ?
#
loop_
_entity_poly.entity_id
_entity_poly.type
_entity_poly.pdbx_seq_one_letter_code
_entity_poly.pdbx_strand_id
1 'polypeptide(L)'
;MRSYAESCRLISENAGADLSRIPTWAETTNDLAWRGIHATQPQQRHLLGIWEPVGSRLRLAAWRRSEGAAFAVARGHQAHLLGLDRSRYANPAFKPQTLDAFAAVTTGLPWLAAERFARQALVRAVEAFNFLEHSPVHDMAHHHAHEIAAFVGGIFGCEVPFEGGEYWDTCPISLMHRRWGLSVGFSAVRFCSLCGEDLDECPHMIDTLYEVLVARASDGTCTACGQPVCDHMVGEFVHVRPHAVIREAMLHEVSLVRNPRDPLARINRMDITPEVLRQSLGTDPAGRPLACYGCLHPCSGFSFPID
;
A
#
# COMPACT_ATOMS: atom_id res chain seq x y z
N MET A 1 9.83 -5.55 -3.11
CA MET A 1 11.26 -5.27 -2.85
C MET A 1 11.80 -4.02 -3.54
N ARG A 2 11.58 -3.80 -4.86
CA ARG A 2 12.10 -2.59 -5.56
C ARG A 2 11.69 -1.27 -4.88
N SER A 3 10.43 -1.14 -4.46
CA SER A 3 9.90 0.07 -3.80
C SER A 3 10.54 0.39 -2.43
N TYR A 4 10.86 -0.62 -1.61
CA TYR A 4 11.55 -0.40 -0.33
C TYR A 4 12.99 0.08 -0.57
N ALA A 5 13.71 -0.62 -1.45
CA ALA A 5 15.06 -0.25 -1.86
C ALA A 5 15.09 1.15 -2.49
N GLU A 6 14.07 1.52 -3.27
CA GLU A 6 13.90 2.85 -3.85
C GLU A 6 13.67 3.92 -2.79
N SER A 7 12.82 3.67 -1.79
CA SER A 7 12.65 4.57 -0.63
C SER A 7 13.97 4.76 0.13
N CYS A 8 14.64 3.68 0.50
CA CYS A 8 15.92 3.70 1.20
C CYS A 8 16.99 4.44 0.38
N ARG A 9 17.07 4.17 -0.93
CA ARG A 9 17.96 4.86 -1.85
C ARG A 9 17.64 6.35 -1.90
N LEU A 10 16.39 6.76 -2.06
CA LEU A 10 16.00 8.16 -2.08
C LEU A 10 16.34 8.86 -0.76
N ILE A 11 16.15 8.21 0.38
CA ILE A 11 16.58 8.75 1.67
C ILE A 11 18.10 8.89 1.74
N SER A 12 18.86 7.86 1.33
CA SER A 12 20.32 7.93 1.30
C SER A 12 20.83 9.04 0.37
N GLU A 13 20.33 9.11 -0.87
CA GLU A 13 20.71 10.08 -1.89
C GLU A 13 20.28 11.51 -1.55
N ASN A 14 19.10 11.72 -0.94
CA ASN A 14 18.54 13.06 -0.71
C ASN A 14 18.72 13.57 0.71
N ALA A 15 18.83 12.68 1.71
CA ALA A 15 19.14 13.08 3.09
C ALA A 15 20.63 12.90 3.42
N GLY A 16 21.42 12.23 2.57
CA GLY A 16 22.80 11.86 2.92
C GLY A 16 22.86 10.95 4.13
N ALA A 17 21.78 10.23 4.37
CA ALA A 17 21.57 9.53 5.60
C ALA A 17 22.29 8.19 5.55
N ASP A 18 23.09 7.96 6.58
CA ASP A 18 23.58 6.63 6.91
C ASP A 18 22.38 5.78 7.39
N LEU A 19 21.87 4.95 6.48
CA LEU A 19 20.71 4.08 6.75
C LEU A 19 20.97 3.10 7.89
N SER A 20 22.23 2.78 8.20
CA SER A 20 22.59 1.92 9.34
C SER A 20 22.26 2.56 10.70
N ARG A 21 21.96 3.86 10.73
CA ARG A 21 21.55 4.60 11.93
C ARG A 21 20.04 4.68 12.10
N ILE A 22 19.28 4.12 11.16
CA ILE A 22 17.83 3.99 11.29
C ILE A 22 17.59 2.74 12.13
N PRO A 23 16.93 2.86 13.29
CA PRO A 23 16.64 1.70 14.12
C PRO A 23 15.75 0.73 13.35
N THR A 24 15.89 -0.56 13.63
CA THR A 24 15.01 -1.59 13.09
C THR A 24 13.87 -1.89 14.07
N TRP A 25 12.79 -2.48 13.56
CA TRP A 25 11.70 -2.95 14.40
C TRP A 25 12.17 -4.00 15.43
N ALA A 26 13.04 -4.92 15.01
CA ALA A 26 13.61 -5.94 15.88
C ALA A 26 14.46 -5.34 17.02
N GLU A 27 15.33 -4.35 16.71
CA GLU A 27 16.14 -3.68 17.73
C GLU A 27 15.28 -2.95 18.77
N THR A 28 14.28 -2.18 18.32
CA THR A 28 13.41 -1.43 19.23
C THR A 28 12.51 -2.34 20.07
N THR A 29 12.05 -3.47 19.50
CA THR A 29 11.31 -4.50 20.23
C THR A 29 12.18 -5.18 21.28
N ASN A 30 13.41 -5.56 20.93
CA ASN A 30 14.36 -6.18 21.85
C ASN A 30 14.74 -5.22 23.00
N ASP A 31 14.91 -3.93 22.72
CA ASP A 31 15.21 -2.93 23.76
C ASP A 31 14.03 -2.75 24.73
N LEU A 32 12.77 -2.76 24.26
CA LEU A 32 11.60 -2.76 25.15
C LEU A 32 11.57 -3.98 26.07
N ALA A 33 11.84 -5.17 25.50
CA ALA A 33 11.87 -6.42 26.26
C ALA A 33 12.99 -6.41 27.30
N TRP A 34 14.21 -5.99 26.92
CA TRP A 34 15.36 -5.87 27.81
C TRP A 34 15.10 -4.90 28.97
N ARG A 35 14.37 -3.81 28.73
CA ARG A 35 13.98 -2.81 29.75
C ARG A 35 12.76 -3.20 30.59
N GLY A 36 12.10 -4.31 30.28
CA GLY A 36 10.86 -4.72 30.97
C GLY A 36 9.69 -3.76 30.76
N ILE A 37 9.64 -3.05 29.61
CA ILE A 37 8.58 -2.08 29.32
C ILE A 37 7.41 -2.81 28.64
N HIS A 38 6.41 -3.21 29.44
CA HIS A 38 5.28 -4.00 28.95
C HIS A 38 4.00 -3.19 28.72
N ALA A 39 3.83 -2.05 29.41
CA ALA A 39 2.62 -1.24 29.28
C ALA A 39 2.65 -0.36 28.01
N THR A 40 1.51 -0.28 27.31
CA THR A 40 1.39 0.39 26.00
C THR A 40 1.85 1.85 26.02
N GLN A 41 1.42 2.65 26.99
CA GLN A 41 1.78 4.07 27.03
C GLN A 41 3.29 4.30 27.30
N PRO A 42 3.93 3.62 28.28
CA PRO A 42 5.39 3.62 28.40
C PRO A 42 6.13 3.14 27.14
N GLN A 43 5.67 2.08 26.48
CA GLN A 43 6.25 1.62 25.21
C GLN A 43 6.20 2.70 24.15
N GLN A 44 5.02 3.31 23.94
CA GLN A 44 4.82 4.36 22.94
C GLN A 44 5.77 5.54 23.20
N ARG A 45 5.85 6.02 24.44
CA ARG A 45 6.76 7.12 24.80
C ARG A 45 8.22 6.77 24.50
N HIS A 46 8.64 5.56 24.85
CA HIS A 46 9.99 5.07 24.59
C HIS A 46 10.31 4.99 23.10
N LEU A 47 9.40 4.37 22.33
CA LEU A 47 9.53 4.22 20.89
C LEU A 47 9.57 5.60 20.19
N LEU A 48 8.74 6.55 20.58
CA LEU A 48 8.78 7.90 20.03
C LEU A 48 10.09 8.61 20.33
N GLY A 49 10.64 8.43 21.53
CA GLY A 49 11.97 8.93 21.89
C GLY A 49 13.10 8.39 21.00
N ILE A 50 12.92 7.21 20.39
CA ILE A 50 13.87 6.61 19.45
C ILE A 50 13.62 7.10 18.02
N TRP A 51 12.38 7.03 17.54
CA TRP A 51 12.04 7.23 16.14
C TRP A 51 11.90 8.70 15.73
N GLU A 52 11.31 9.57 16.56
CA GLU A 52 11.07 10.98 16.22
C GLU A 52 12.35 11.76 15.91
N PRO A 53 13.46 11.61 16.68
CA PRO A 53 14.72 12.27 16.34
C PRO A 53 15.30 11.82 15.00
N VAL A 54 15.12 10.54 14.65
CA VAL A 54 15.57 9.99 13.37
C VAL A 54 14.76 10.60 12.24
N GLY A 55 13.43 10.53 12.29
CA GLY A 55 12.55 11.12 11.29
C GLY A 55 12.78 12.63 11.11
N SER A 56 12.93 13.37 12.21
CA SER A 56 13.20 14.82 12.20
C SER A 56 14.53 15.16 11.51
N ARG A 57 15.59 14.41 11.83
CA ARG A 57 16.91 14.58 11.20
C ARG A 57 16.90 14.26 9.71
N LEU A 58 16.23 13.17 9.31
CA LEU A 58 16.11 12.79 7.90
C LEU A 58 15.31 13.84 7.11
N ARG A 59 14.20 14.32 7.67
CA ARG A 59 13.36 15.36 7.06
C ARG A 59 14.14 16.66 6.91
N LEU A 60 14.86 17.10 7.94
CA LEU A 60 15.70 18.29 7.91
C LEU A 60 16.82 18.17 6.87
N ALA A 61 17.45 17.00 6.78
CA ALA A 61 18.52 16.76 5.82
C ALA A 61 18.00 16.76 4.38
N ALA A 62 16.86 16.11 4.12
CA ALA A 62 16.19 16.17 2.83
C ALA A 62 15.79 17.60 2.45
N TRP A 63 15.25 18.37 3.41
CA TRP A 63 14.91 19.77 3.22
C TRP A 63 16.14 20.62 2.87
N ARG A 64 17.24 20.52 3.64
CA ARG A 64 18.50 21.27 3.37
C ARG A 64 19.06 21.00 1.97
N ARG A 65 19.00 19.74 1.51
CA ARG A 65 19.45 19.41 0.14
C ARG A 65 18.50 19.96 -0.92
N SER A 66 17.19 19.93 -0.67
CA SER A 66 16.21 20.51 -1.58
C SER A 66 16.32 22.04 -1.68
N GLU A 67 16.65 22.74 -0.59
CA GLU A 67 16.90 24.19 -0.62
C GLU A 67 18.22 24.55 -1.28
N GLY A 68 19.27 23.73 -1.10
CA GLY A 68 20.52 23.88 -1.84
C GLY A 68 20.33 23.73 -3.36
N ALA A 69 19.41 22.85 -3.79
CA ALA A 69 19.02 22.71 -5.19
C ALA A 69 18.07 23.84 -5.65
N ALA A 70 17.16 24.29 -4.79
CA ALA A 70 16.26 25.41 -5.09
C ALA A 70 17.00 26.74 -5.21
N PHE A 71 18.09 26.97 -4.48
CA PHE A 71 18.96 28.13 -4.68
C PHE A 71 19.74 28.09 -6.01
N ALA A 72 19.96 26.90 -6.58
CA ALA A 72 20.56 26.76 -7.91
C ALA A 72 19.53 26.97 -9.05
N VAL A 73 18.23 26.80 -8.79
CA VAL A 73 17.17 26.86 -9.80
C VAL A 73 16.29 28.13 -9.68
N ALA A 74 16.19 28.74 -8.50
CA ALA A 74 15.37 29.93 -8.27
C ALA A 74 16.16 31.23 -8.57
N ARG A 75 16.48 31.42 -9.85
CA ARG A 75 16.39 32.75 -10.50
C ARG A 75 15.02 32.96 -11.16
N GLY A 76 14.01 32.16 -10.83
CA GLY A 76 12.64 32.32 -11.31
C GLY A 76 11.62 31.68 -10.37
N HIS A 77 10.79 32.53 -9.76
CA HIS A 77 9.53 32.23 -9.08
C HIS A 77 9.57 31.40 -7.78
N GLN A 78 9.72 32.15 -6.68
CA GLN A 78 9.30 31.76 -5.34
C GLN A 78 7.84 32.12 -5.06
N ALA A 79 7.29 31.38 -4.08
CA ALA A 79 6.17 31.72 -3.19
C ALA A 79 4.77 31.19 -3.58
N HIS A 80 4.51 29.91 -3.27
CA HIS A 80 3.16 29.45 -2.86
C HIS A 80 3.08 28.16 -2.01
N LEU A 81 4.20 27.60 -1.53
CA LEU A 81 4.26 26.21 -1.01
C LEU A 81 4.07 26.02 0.51
N LEU A 82 3.69 27.05 1.29
CA LEU A 82 3.54 26.93 2.76
C LEU A 82 2.10 26.67 3.25
N GLY A 83 1.20 26.20 2.39
CA GLY A 83 -0.22 26.00 2.73
C GLY A 83 -0.86 24.73 2.15
N LEU A 84 -0.18 23.58 2.15
CA LEU A 84 -0.78 22.33 1.68
C LEU A 84 -1.45 21.58 2.83
N ASP A 85 -2.77 21.80 2.92
CA ASP A 85 -3.73 21.02 3.68
C ASP A 85 -3.70 19.54 3.22
N ARG A 86 -3.55 18.64 4.21
CA ARG A 86 -3.41 17.17 4.07
C ARG A 86 -4.73 16.45 3.73
N SER A 87 -5.86 17.16 3.68
CA SER A 87 -7.20 16.59 3.50
C SER A 87 -7.48 15.95 2.13
N ARG A 88 -6.56 16.01 1.15
CA ARG A 88 -6.81 15.58 -0.24
C ARG A 88 -6.37 14.15 -0.60
N TYR A 89 -5.71 13.42 0.28
CA TYR A 89 -5.23 12.05 0.00
C TYR A 89 -6.27 10.95 0.28
N ALA A 90 -7.48 11.32 0.71
CA ALA A 90 -8.50 10.41 1.27
C ALA A 90 -9.60 9.97 0.29
N ASN A 91 -9.59 10.38 -0.98
CA ASN A 91 -10.71 10.07 -1.90
C ASN A 91 -10.43 8.83 -2.79
N PRO A 92 -11.09 7.67 -2.56
CA PRO A 92 -10.95 6.48 -3.41
C PRO A 92 -11.65 6.60 -4.79
N ALA A 93 -12.41 7.67 -5.06
CA ALA A 93 -13.04 7.92 -6.37
C ALA A 93 -12.16 8.75 -7.33
N PHE A 94 -10.90 9.03 -6.98
CA PHE A 94 -10.01 9.86 -7.78
C PHE A 94 -9.39 9.06 -8.94
N LYS A 95 -9.78 9.38 -10.19
CA LYS A 95 -9.28 8.71 -11.41
C LYS A 95 -7.79 8.99 -11.66
N PRO A 96 -7.03 8.01 -12.18
CA PRO A 96 -5.56 8.08 -12.33
C PRO A 96 -5.03 9.06 -13.39
N GLN A 97 -5.88 9.80 -14.11
CA GLN A 97 -5.44 10.69 -15.21
C GLN A 97 -4.97 12.08 -14.74
N THR A 98 -5.24 12.45 -13.49
CA THR A 98 -4.74 13.69 -12.85
C THR A 98 -3.44 13.46 -12.06
N LEU A 99 -2.92 12.23 -12.03
CA LEU A 99 -1.64 11.91 -11.40
C LEU A 99 -0.46 12.52 -12.13
N ASP A 100 -0.45 12.65 -13.46
CA ASP A 100 0.77 13.04 -14.17
C ASP A 100 1.16 14.52 -13.95
N ALA A 101 0.19 15.43 -13.87
CA ALA A 101 0.46 16.85 -13.62
C ALA A 101 0.78 17.15 -12.14
N PHE A 102 0.17 16.42 -11.20
CA PHE A 102 0.43 16.60 -9.76
C PHE A 102 1.66 15.80 -9.30
N ALA A 103 1.90 14.63 -9.91
CA ALA A 103 3.14 13.88 -9.76
C ALA A 103 4.29 14.74 -10.26
N ALA A 104 4.23 15.39 -11.43
CA ALA A 104 5.32 16.24 -11.92
C ALA A 104 5.76 17.36 -10.94
N VAL A 105 4.83 17.90 -10.13
CA VAL A 105 5.13 18.93 -9.11
C VAL A 105 5.55 18.31 -7.77
N THR A 106 4.97 17.18 -7.36
CA THR A 106 5.30 16.49 -6.09
C THR A 106 6.53 15.57 -6.20
N THR A 107 6.89 15.13 -7.40
CA THR A 107 8.17 14.46 -7.72
C THR A 107 9.35 15.39 -7.57
N GLY A 108 9.12 16.71 -7.46
CA GLY A 108 10.15 17.69 -7.12
C GLY A 108 10.56 17.71 -5.65
N LEU A 109 9.82 17.04 -4.74
CA LEU A 109 10.14 16.97 -3.32
C LEU A 109 10.56 15.55 -2.93
N PRO A 110 11.87 15.28 -2.81
CA PRO A 110 12.39 13.93 -2.55
C PRO A 110 11.79 13.23 -1.33
N TRP A 111 11.41 13.99 -0.29
CA TRP A 111 10.79 13.46 0.92
C TRP A 111 9.42 12.83 0.67
N LEU A 112 8.57 13.49 -0.11
CA LEU A 112 7.22 12.99 -0.44
C LEU A 112 7.29 11.77 -1.36
N ALA A 113 8.24 11.77 -2.30
CA ALA A 113 8.51 10.60 -3.13
C ALA A 113 8.97 9.41 -2.28
N ALA A 114 9.91 9.62 -1.36
CA ALA A 114 10.39 8.59 -0.43
C ALA A 114 9.24 8.02 0.42
N GLU A 115 8.40 8.88 1.00
CA GLU A 115 7.21 8.46 1.74
C GLU A 115 6.28 7.59 0.89
N ARG A 116 5.97 8.02 -0.34
CA ARG A 116 5.12 7.26 -1.26
C ARG A 116 5.69 5.88 -1.56
N PHE A 117 6.98 5.78 -1.86
CA PHE A 117 7.64 4.49 -2.11
C PHE A 117 7.65 3.60 -0.88
N ALA A 118 7.87 4.16 0.32
CA ALA A 118 7.83 3.42 1.58
C ALA A 118 6.43 2.84 1.85
N ARG A 119 5.38 3.66 1.69
CA ARG A 119 3.99 3.22 1.86
C ARG A 119 3.59 2.16 0.81
N GLN A 120 4.00 2.32 -0.45
CA GLN A 120 3.81 1.30 -1.48
C GLN A 120 4.54 0.00 -1.15
N ALA A 121 5.77 0.09 -0.61
CA ALA A 121 6.51 -1.08 -0.15
C ALA A 121 5.78 -1.83 0.96
N LEU A 122 5.18 -1.10 1.91
CA LEU A 122 4.38 -1.69 2.97
C LEU A 122 3.18 -2.47 2.42
N VAL A 123 2.43 -1.87 1.49
CA VAL A 123 1.29 -2.55 0.82
C VAL A 123 1.77 -3.84 0.15
N ARG A 124 2.85 -3.79 -0.63
CA ARG A 124 3.40 -4.98 -1.31
C ARG A 124 3.91 -6.04 -0.33
N ALA A 125 4.44 -5.66 0.83
CA ALA A 125 4.88 -6.60 1.84
C ALA A 125 3.68 -7.34 2.48
N VAL A 126 2.59 -6.64 2.76
CA VAL A 126 1.35 -7.24 3.26
C VAL A 126 0.70 -8.15 2.21
N GLU A 127 0.66 -7.74 0.94
CA GLU A 127 0.19 -8.60 -0.15
C GLU A 127 1.03 -9.89 -0.26
N ALA A 128 2.37 -9.76 -0.21
CA ALA A 128 3.26 -10.91 -0.23
C ALA A 128 3.02 -11.84 0.97
N PHE A 129 2.81 -11.28 2.17
CA PHE A 129 2.42 -12.05 3.36
C PHE A 129 1.13 -12.85 3.11
N ASN A 130 0.09 -12.24 2.53
CA ASN A 130 -1.17 -12.94 2.25
C ASN A 130 -0.98 -14.12 1.28
N PHE A 131 -0.15 -13.96 0.24
CA PHE A 131 0.16 -15.08 -0.68
C PHE A 131 0.99 -16.18 -0.02
N LEU A 132 1.80 -15.84 0.97
CA LEU A 132 2.74 -16.74 1.65
C LEU A 132 2.16 -17.34 2.94
N GLU A 133 0.88 -17.12 3.23
CA GLU A 133 0.19 -17.49 4.48
C GLU A 133 0.31 -18.97 4.89
N HIS A 134 0.44 -19.85 3.90
CA HIS A 134 0.55 -21.30 4.11
C HIS A 134 1.92 -21.86 3.68
N SER A 135 2.90 -20.99 3.48
CA SER A 135 4.25 -21.38 3.09
C SER A 135 5.19 -21.46 4.30
N PRO A 136 6.31 -22.21 4.21
CA PRO A 136 7.34 -22.24 5.24
C PRO A 136 7.99 -20.87 5.54
N VAL A 137 7.80 -19.88 4.66
CA VAL A 137 8.37 -18.52 4.81
C VAL A 137 7.35 -17.49 5.30
N HIS A 138 6.16 -17.93 5.75
CA HIS A 138 5.12 -17.08 6.31
C HIS A 138 5.64 -16.13 7.41
N ASP A 139 6.35 -16.67 8.39
CA ASP A 139 6.85 -15.90 9.54
C ASP A 139 7.90 -14.87 9.12
N MET A 140 8.72 -15.20 8.10
CA MET A 140 9.66 -14.25 7.52
C MET A 140 8.93 -13.10 6.80
N ALA A 141 7.87 -13.40 6.04
CA ALA A 141 7.07 -12.39 5.37
C ALA A 141 6.34 -11.48 6.38
N HIS A 142 5.84 -12.08 7.47
CA HIS A 142 5.21 -11.35 8.59
C HIS A 142 6.19 -10.37 9.25
N HIS A 143 7.40 -10.85 9.58
CA HIS A 143 8.46 -10.02 10.17
C HIS A 143 8.84 -8.88 9.22
N HIS A 144 9.02 -9.19 7.94
CA HIS A 144 9.38 -8.19 6.94
C HIS A 144 8.32 -7.08 6.77
N ALA A 145 7.03 -7.44 6.81
CA ALA A 145 5.96 -6.44 6.79
C ALA A 145 6.04 -5.49 7.98
N HIS A 146 6.30 -6.02 9.19
CA HIS A 146 6.50 -5.22 10.41
C HIS A 146 7.73 -4.31 10.34
N GLU A 147 8.86 -4.79 9.79
CA GLU A 147 10.06 -3.96 9.58
C GLU A 147 9.74 -2.72 8.73
N ILE A 148 9.06 -2.93 7.59
CA ILE A 148 8.70 -1.84 6.69
C ILE A 148 7.67 -0.92 7.35
N ALA A 149 6.73 -1.46 8.13
CA ALA A 149 5.73 -0.66 8.81
C ALA A 149 6.31 0.22 9.91
N ALA A 150 7.25 -0.31 10.70
CA ALA A 150 7.95 0.46 11.72
C ALA A 150 8.76 1.58 11.08
N PHE A 151 9.41 1.31 9.94
CA PHE A 151 10.07 2.34 9.15
C PHE A 151 9.08 3.41 8.67
N VAL A 152 7.93 3.04 8.10
CA VAL A 152 6.91 4.00 7.65
C VAL A 152 6.39 4.84 8.82
N GLY A 153 5.95 4.20 9.90
CA GLY A 153 5.38 4.86 11.07
C GLY A 153 6.39 5.70 11.84
N GLY A 154 7.63 5.24 11.95
CA GLY A 154 8.68 5.94 12.69
C GLY A 154 9.27 7.13 11.94
N ILE A 155 9.37 7.05 10.61
CA ILE A 155 9.99 8.10 9.80
C ILE A 155 8.96 9.11 9.27
N PHE A 156 7.82 8.62 8.76
CA PHE A 156 6.81 9.46 8.12
C PHE A 156 5.57 9.69 8.99
N GLY A 157 5.36 8.87 10.02
CA GLY A 157 4.16 8.90 10.83
C GLY A 157 3.01 8.13 10.20
N CYS A 158 2.04 7.76 11.03
CA CYS A 158 0.77 7.16 10.62
C CYS A 158 -0.38 7.91 11.25
N GLU A 159 -1.54 7.89 10.59
CA GLU A 159 -2.75 8.56 11.06
C GLU A 159 -3.94 7.60 10.97
N VAL A 160 -4.87 7.71 11.92
CA VAL A 160 -6.22 7.16 11.84
C VAL A 160 -7.10 8.23 11.20
N PRO A 161 -7.55 8.06 9.95
CA PRO A 161 -8.40 9.04 9.29
C PRO A 161 -9.77 9.15 9.97
N PHE A 162 -10.30 10.37 9.96
CA PHE A 162 -11.69 10.68 10.32
C PHE A 162 -12.39 11.21 9.08
N GLU A 163 -13.31 10.42 8.53
CA GLU A 163 -13.96 10.68 7.25
C GLU A 163 -15.43 10.32 7.36
N GLY A 164 -16.32 11.21 6.89
CA GLY A 164 -17.76 10.96 6.91
C GLY A 164 -18.38 10.86 8.31
N GLY A 165 -17.72 11.40 9.34
CA GLY A 165 -18.18 11.30 10.73
C GLY A 165 -17.68 10.06 11.46
N GLU A 166 -16.84 9.23 10.82
CA GLU A 166 -16.38 7.96 11.34
C GLU A 166 -14.86 7.85 11.33
N TYR A 167 -14.32 7.08 12.26
CA TYR A 167 -12.90 6.71 12.28
C TYR A 167 -12.68 5.41 11.52
N TRP A 168 -11.55 5.32 10.83
CA TRP A 168 -11.28 4.18 9.98
C TRP A 168 -9.88 3.62 10.21
N ASP A 169 -9.82 2.31 10.41
CA ASP A 169 -8.59 1.55 10.34
C ASP A 169 -8.27 1.26 8.88
N THR A 170 -7.30 1.99 8.34
CA THR A 170 -6.75 1.81 6.98
C THR A 170 -5.30 1.32 7.02
N CYS A 171 -4.78 0.98 8.22
CA CYS A 171 -3.40 0.58 8.39
C CYS A 171 -3.18 -0.83 7.82
N PRO A 172 -2.31 -1.01 6.80
CA PRO A 172 -2.10 -2.33 6.21
C PRO A 172 -1.66 -3.40 7.21
N ILE A 173 -0.87 -3.02 8.22
CA ILE A 173 -0.44 -3.96 9.28
C ILE A 173 -1.57 -4.34 10.23
N SER A 174 -2.34 -3.36 10.68
CA SER A 174 -3.48 -3.62 11.58
C SER A 174 -4.44 -4.61 10.92
N LEU A 175 -4.75 -4.36 9.64
CA LEU A 175 -5.66 -5.19 8.85
C LEU A 175 -5.06 -6.56 8.51
N MET A 176 -3.74 -6.64 8.28
CA MET A 176 -3.03 -7.91 8.07
C MET A 176 -3.23 -8.88 9.24
N HIS A 177 -3.34 -8.39 10.49
CA HIS A 177 -3.54 -9.24 11.66
C HIS A 177 -4.96 -9.75 11.86
N ARG A 178 -5.94 -9.26 11.10
CA ARG A 178 -7.33 -9.72 11.16
C ARG A 178 -7.57 -11.00 10.35
N ARG A 179 -6.84 -11.20 9.25
CA ARG A 179 -6.94 -12.42 8.42
C ARG A 179 -8.38 -12.80 8.02
N TRP A 180 -9.29 -11.87 7.76
CA TRP A 180 -10.54 -12.17 7.03
C TRP A 180 -10.59 -11.45 5.71
N GLY A 181 -11.32 -12.06 4.79
CA GLY A 181 -11.61 -11.50 3.48
C GLY A 181 -12.93 -12.04 2.96
N LEU A 182 -13.39 -11.45 1.87
CA LEU A 182 -14.57 -11.90 1.16
C LEU A 182 -14.15 -12.98 0.18
N SER A 183 -14.85 -14.11 0.20
CA SER A 183 -14.73 -15.15 -0.80
C SER A 183 -16.04 -15.27 -1.54
N VAL A 184 -15.95 -15.21 -2.87
CA VAL A 184 -17.12 -15.28 -3.75
C VAL A 184 -17.27 -16.71 -4.26
N GLY A 185 -18.41 -17.33 -3.98
CA GLY A 185 -18.84 -18.57 -4.60
C GLY A 185 -19.69 -18.25 -5.82
N PHE A 186 -19.23 -18.63 -7.01
CA PHE A 186 -19.96 -18.42 -8.27
C PHE A 186 -19.60 -19.51 -9.28
N SER A 187 -20.50 -19.75 -10.23
CA SER A 187 -20.22 -20.49 -11.46
C SER A 187 -20.10 -19.51 -12.62
N ALA A 188 -19.26 -19.82 -13.60
CA ALA A 188 -19.15 -19.02 -14.82
C ALA A 188 -18.54 -19.84 -15.95
N VAL A 189 -18.83 -19.45 -17.18
CA VAL A 189 -18.17 -19.98 -18.38
C VAL A 189 -16.97 -19.10 -18.71
N ARG A 190 -15.85 -19.71 -19.05
CA ARG A 190 -14.61 -18.99 -19.35
C ARG A 190 -14.30 -19.15 -20.82
N PHE A 191 -14.11 -18.03 -21.50
CA PHE A 191 -13.77 -18.01 -22.91
C PHE A 191 -12.34 -17.52 -23.09
N CYS A 192 -11.64 -18.03 -24.10
CA CYS A 192 -10.32 -17.53 -24.48
C CYS A 192 -10.43 -16.12 -25.09
N SER A 193 -9.64 -15.17 -24.61
CA SER A 193 -9.62 -13.81 -25.14
C SER A 193 -9.20 -13.71 -26.61
N LEU A 194 -8.55 -14.74 -27.17
CA LEU A 194 -8.04 -14.72 -28.55
C LEU A 194 -9.02 -15.32 -29.56
N CYS A 195 -9.52 -16.55 -29.32
CA CYS A 195 -10.45 -17.20 -30.24
C CYS A 195 -11.92 -17.08 -29.82
N GLY A 196 -12.21 -16.69 -28.57
CA GLY A 196 -13.58 -16.61 -28.05
C GLY A 196 -14.25 -17.95 -27.80
N GLU A 197 -13.53 -19.07 -27.95
CA GLU A 197 -14.00 -20.43 -27.63
C GLU A 197 -13.86 -20.72 -26.13
N ASP A 198 -14.46 -21.82 -25.67
CA ASP A 198 -14.30 -22.29 -24.29
C ASP A 198 -12.80 -22.46 -23.99
N LEU A 199 -12.36 -21.86 -22.88
CA LEU A 199 -10.97 -21.86 -22.45
C LEU A 199 -10.46 -23.29 -22.20
N ASP A 200 -11.34 -24.20 -21.79
CA ASP A 200 -10.99 -25.60 -21.51
C ASP A 200 -10.90 -26.46 -22.80
N GLU A 201 -11.48 -25.99 -23.91
CA GLU A 201 -11.49 -26.69 -25.20
C GLU A 201 -10.51 -26.13 -26.23
N CYS A 202 -10.13 -24.85 -26.10
CA CYS A 202 -9.28 -24.18 -27.08
C CYS A 202 -7.78 -24.58 -26.94
N PRO A 203 -6.98 -24.53 -28.02
CA PRO A 203 -5.56 -24.90 -27.97
C PRO A 203 -4.65 -23.80 -27.40
N HIS A 204 -5.20 -22.67 -26.96
CA HIS A 204 -4.42 -21.51 -26.53
C HIS A 204 -4.00 -21.62 -25.06
N MET A 205 -2.70 -21.62 -24.80
CA MET A 205 -2.15 -21.69 -23.45
C MET A 205 -1.99 -20.28 -22.87
N ILE A 206 -2.57 -20.03 -21.68
CA ILE A 206 -2.63 -18.71 -21.02
C ILE A 206 -1.25 -18.04 -20.89
N ASP A 207 -0.18 -18.81 -20.63
CA ASP A 207 1.17 -18.27 -20.43
C ASP A 207 2.00 -18.15 -21.71
N THR A 208 1.47 -18.55 -22.86
CA THR A 208 2.15 -18.52 -24.15
C THR A 208 1.85 -17.23 -24.91
N LEU A 209 2.88 -16.63 -25.54
CA LEU A 209 2.71 -15.47 -26.40
C LEU A 209 2.29 -15.92 -27.79
N TYR A 210 1.23 -15.31 -28.31
CA TYR A 210 0.75 -15.51 -29.68
C TYR A 210 0.85 -14.20 -30.44
N GLU A 211 1.24 -14.29 -31.70
CA GLU A 211 1.22 -13.17 -32.62
C GLU A 211 -0.20 -12.98 -33.15
N VAL A 212 -0.77 -11.80 -32.93
CA VAL A 212 -2.16 -11.48 -33.30
C VAL A 212 -2.15 -10.23 -34.16
N LEU A 213 -2.86 -10.31 -35.29
CA LEU A 213 -3.14 -9.16 -36.13
C LEU A 213 -4.17 -8.27 -35.44
N VAL A 214 -3.78 -7.02 -35.16
CA VAL A 214 -4.66 -6.05 -34.50
C VAL A 214 -5.79 -5.68 -35.46
N ALA A 215 -7.01 -5.93 -35.01
CA ALA A 215 -8.24 -5.50 -35.64
C ALA A 215 -9.18 -4.87 -34.60
N ARG A 216 -10.26 -4.25 -35.08
CA ARG A 216 -11.36 -3.76 -34.25
C ARG A 216 -12.57 -4.67 -34.46
N ALA A 217 -13.10 -5.20 -33.36
CA ALA A 217 -14.37 -5.90 -33.38
C ALA A 217 -15.53 -4.93 -33.69
N SER A 218 -16.71 -5.48 -33.97
CA SER A 218 -17.90 -4.68 -34.33
C SER A 218 -18.38 -3.75 -33.21
N ASP A 219 -18.04 -4.05 -31.96
CA ASP A 219 -18.30 -3.21 -30.78
C ASP A 219 -17.20 -2.17 -30.52
N GLY A 220 -16.18 -2.08 -31.39
CA GLY A 220 -15.05 -1.16 -31.29
C GLY A 220 -13.89 -1.66 -30.41
N THR A 221 -13.99 -2.83 -29.81
CA THR A 221 -12.91 -3.38 -28.98
C THR A 221 -11.73 -3.87 -29.82
N CYS A 222 -10.52 -3.68 -29.31
CA CYS A 222 -9.29 -4.17 -29.93
C CYS A 222 -9.16 -5.69 -29.76
N THR A 223 -8.89 -6.44 -30.82
CA THR A 223 -8.70 -7.90 -30.76
C THR A 223 -7.50 -8.34 -29.93
N ALA A 224 -6.48 -7.48 -29.77
CA ALA A 224 -5.28 -7.79 -29.01
C ALA A 224 -5.43 -7.61 -27.49
N CYS A 225 -6.15 -6.58 -27.04
CA CYS A 225 -6.23 -6.23 -25.62
C CYS A 225 -7.66 -6.16 -25.05
N GLY A 226 -8.68 -6.33 -25.89
CA GLY A 226 -10.09 -6.25 -25.52
C GLY A 226 -10.59 -4.86 -25.14
N GLN A 227 -9.74 -3.82 -25.21
CA GLN A 227 -10.13 -2.46 -24.82
C GLN A 227 -10.71 -1.67 -25.99
N PRO A 228 -11.73 -0.81 -25.76
CA PRO A 228 -12.29 0.06 -26.79
C PRO A 228 -11.29 1.16 -27.22
N VAL A 229 -10.45 1.63 -26.31
CA VAL A 229 -9.42 2.65 -26.56
C VAL A 229 -8.07 2.09 -26.12
N CYS A 230 -7.13 2.02 -27.05
CA CYS A 230 -5.76 1.55 -26.81
C CYS A 230 -4.84 2.04 -27.93
N ASP A 231 -3.53 2.03 -27.67
CA ASP A 231 -2.51 2.50 -28.61
C ASP A 231 -2.19 1.51 -29.74
N HIS A 232 -2.78 0.31 -29.72
CA HIS A 232 -2.63 -0.67 -30.79
C HIS A 232 -3.22 -0.18 -32.12
N MET A 233 -2.38 -0.19 -33.16
CA MET A 233 -2.69 0.23 -34.53
C MET A 233 -3.31 -0.92 -35.33
N VAL A 234 -4.44 -0.65 -36.00
CA VAL A 234 -5.09 -1.65 -36.86
C VAL A 234 -4.16 -2.07 -37.99
N GLY A 235 -4.02 -3.38 -38.18
CA GLY A 235 -3.15 -3.98 -39.21
C GLY A 235 -1.73 -4.30 -38.74
N GLU A 236 -1.34 -3.93 -37.52
CA GLU A 236 -0.06 -4.34 -36.95
C GLU A 236 -0.14 -5.73 -36.30
N PHE A 237 0.99 -6.42 -36.19
CA PHE A 237 1.10 -7.66 -35.41
C PHE A 237 1.67 -7.36 -34.03
N VAL A 238 0.99 -7.85 -32.99
CA VAL A 238 1.43 -7.72 -31.60
C VAL A 238 1.45 -9.08 -30.91
N HIS A 239 2.33 -9.21 -29.91
CA HIS A 239 2.42 -10.41 -29.09
C HIS A 239 1.54 -10.27 -27.85
N VAL A 240 0.56 -11.15 -27.72
CA VAL A 240 -0.43 -11.14 -26.63
C VAL A 240 -0.45 -12.50 -25.94
N ARG A 241 -0.73 -12.49 -24.63
CA ARG A 241 -1.03 -13.71 -23.87
C ARG A 241 -2.56 -13.87 -23.81
N PRO A 242 -3.10 -15.07 -24.10
CA PRO A 242 -4.51 -15.34 -23.88
C PRO A 242 -4.85 -15.14 -22.40
N HIS A 243 -6.04 -14.64 -22.13
CA HIS A 243 -6.58 -14.58 -20.78
C HIS A 243 -8.04 -15.04 -20.78
N ALA A 244 -8.52 -15.45 -19.61
CA ALA A 244 -9.90 -15.87 -19.43
C ALA A 244 -10.84 -14.67 -19.49
N VAL A 245 -11.81 -14.71 -20.39
CA VAL A 245 -12.96 -13.81 -20.41
C VAL A 245 -14.13 -14.54 -19.74
N ILE A 246 -14.53 -14.05 -18.57
CA ILE A 246 -15.64 -14.63 -17.81
C ILE A 246 -16.96 -14.15 -18.43
N ARG A 247 -17.84 -15.09 -18.79
CA ARG A 247 -19.22 -14.82 -19.20
C ARG A 247 -20.18 -15.69 -18.40
N GLU A 248 -21.46 -15.33 -18.41
CA GLU A 248 -22.54 -16.11 -17.77
C GLU A 248 -22.26 -16.42 -16.29
N ALA A 249 -21.69 -15.45 -15.58
CA ALA A 249 -21.39 -15.62 -14.17
C ALA A 249 -22.68 -15.65 -13.32
N MET A 250 -22.89 -16.74 -12.60
CA MET A 250 -23.97 -16.89 -11.62
C MET A 250 -23.38 -16.85 -10.22
N LEU A 251 -23.64 -15.75 -9.51
CA LEU A 251 -23.25 -15.59 -8.11
C LEU A 251 -24.12 -16.49 -7.22
N HIS A 252 -23.48 -17.30 -6.37
CA HIS A 252 -24.16 -18.16 -5.40
C HIS A 252 -24.08 -17.58 -4.00
N GLU A 253 -22.89 -17.13 -3.59
CA GLU A 253 -22.66 -16.61 -2.24
C GLU A 253 -21.49 -15.64 -2.20
N VAL A 254 -21.49 -14.80 -1.15
CA VAL A 254 -20.33 -14.01 -0.73
C VAL A 254 -20.15 -14.26 0.76
N SER A 255 -19.06 -14.92 1.10
CA SER A 255 -18.79 -15.41 2.45
C SER A 255 -17.60 -14.66 3.05
N LEU A 256 -17.74 -14.19 4.30
CA LEU A 256 -16.61 -13.67 5.08
C LEU A 256 -15.84 -14.87 5.66
N VAL A 257 -14.59 -15.06 5.23
CA VAL A 257 -13.79 -16.25 5.56
C VAL A 257 -12.39 -15.90 6.01
N ARG A 258 -11.76 -16.82 6.77
CA ARG A 258 -10.36 -16.70 7.21
C ARG A 258 -9.34 -16.82 6.08
N ASN A 259 -9.62 -17.61 5.06
CA ASN A 259 -8.71 -17.79 3.92
C ASN A 259 -9.54 -17.60 2.65
N PRO A 260 -9.72 -16.35 2.17
CA PRO A 260 -10.44 -16.09 0.93
C PRO A 260 -9.73 -16.77 -0.23
N ARG A 261 -10.50 -17.18 -1.24
CA ARG A 261 -9.95 -17.85 -2.43
C ARG A 261 -8.90 -16.99 -3.14
N ASP A 262 -9.14 -15.68 -3.20
CA ASP A 262 -8.13 -14.70 -3.59
C ASP A 262 -7.49 -14.11 -2.31
N PRO A 263 -6.20 -14.35 -2.05
CA PRO A 263 -5.48 -13.79 -0.90
C PRO A 263 -5.49 -12.26 -0.83
N LEU A 264 -5.82 -11.57 -1.93
CA LEU A 264 -5.95 -10.10 -1.97
C LEU A 264 -7.36 -9.61 -1.65
N ALA A 265 -8.37 -10.48 -1.59
CA ALA A 265 -9.74 -10.12 -1.23
C ALA A 265 -9.94 -9.90 0.29
N ARG A 266 -8.89 -9.42 0.97
CA ARG A 266 -8.86 -9.10 2.40
C ARG A 266 -9.54 -7.75 2.66
N ILE A 267 -10.02 -7.57 3.88
CA ILE A 267 -10.56 -6.28 4.33
C ILE A 267 -9.45 -5.23 4.30
N ASN A 268 -9.66 -4.15 3.55
CA ASN A 268 -8.71 -3.05 3.37
C ASN A 268 -9.05 -1.78 4.17
N ARG A 269 -10.22 -1.76 4.82
CA ARG A 269 -10.69 -0.68 5.68
C ARG A 269 -11.74 -1.22 6.65
N MET A 270 -11.69 -0.81 7.91
CA MET A 270 -12.70 -1.16 8.91
C MET A 270 -13.05 0.06 9.76
N ASP A 271 -14.29 0.18 10.17
CA ASP A 271 -14.71 1.20 11.11
C ASP A 271 -14.04 0.98 12.48
N ILE A 272 -13.67 2.09 13.12
CA ILE A 272 -13.23 2.09 14.52
C ILE A 272 -14.26 2.88 15.30
N THR A 273 -14.90 2.23 16.27
CA THR A 273 -15.87 2.92 17.10
C THR A 273 -15.18 3.97 17.99
N PRO A 274 -15.80 5.13 18.24
CA PRO A 274 -15.27 6.13 19.15
C PRO A 274 -15.01 5.59 20.56
N GLU A 275 -15.74 4.57 21.01
CA GLU A 275 -15.55 3.88 22.29
C GLU A 275 -14.17 3.22 22.38
N VAL A 276 -13.77 2.48 21.34
CA VAL A 276 -12.46 1.81 21.28
C VAL A 276 -11.33 2.85 21.31
N LEU A 277 -11.50 3.95 20.57
CA LEU A 277 -10.53 5.05 20.59
C LEU A 277 -10.48 5.74 21.95
N ARG A 278 -11.63 6.00 22.59
CA ARG A 278 -11.67 6.60 23.93
C ARG A 278 -10.97 5.74 24.97
N GLN A 279 -11.14 4.42 24.91
CA GLN A 279 -10.43 3.50 25.80
C GLN A 279 -8.92 3.54 25.60
N SER A 280 -8.46 3.62 24.34
CA SER A 280 -7.04 3.67 24.01
C SER A 280 -6.39 5.03 24.32
N LEU A 281 -7.07 6.14 23.99
CA LEU A 281 -6.57 7.50 24.14
C LEU A 281 -6.75 8.07 25.56
N GLY A 282 -7.70 7.52 26.33
CA GLY A 282 -8.14 8.08 27.62
C GLY A 282 -8.96 9.37 27.48
N THR A 283 -9.32 9.79 26.26
CA THR A 283 -10.09 11.00 25.97
C THR A 283 -10.91 10.85 24.70
N ASP A 284 -11.88 11.74 24.51
CA ASP A 284 -12.68 11.82 23.28
C ASP A 284 -11.77 12.14 22.07
N PRO A 285 -11.82 11.32 20.98
CA PRO A 285 -11.04 11.57 19.78
C PRO A 285 -11.49 12.83 19.01
N ALA A 286 -12.66 13.39 19.31
CA ALA A 286 -13.12 14.73 18.90
C ALA A 286 -13.20 14.99 17.38
N GLY A 287 -13.48 13.95 16.59
CA GLY A 287 -13.74 14.09 15.15
C GLY A 287 -12.57 14.65 14.32
N ARG A 288 -11.33 14.42 14.77
CA ARG A 288 -10.11 14.80 14.03
C ARG A 288 -9.26 13.56 13.74
N PRO A 289 -8.40 13.58 12.70
CA PRO A 289 -7.38 12.56 12.51
C PRO A 289 -6.50 12.39 13.75
N LEU A 290 -6.13 11.14 14.03
CA LEU A 290 -5.34 10.78 15.21
C LEU A 290 -3.99 10.21 14.78
N ALA A 291 -2.90 10.59 15.46
CA ALA A 291 -1.62 9.92 15.24
C ALA A 291 -1.71 8.45 15.70
N CYS A 292 -1.26 7.53 14.86
CA CYS A 292 -1.20 6.11 15.14
C CYS A 292 0.26 5.66 15.30
N TYR A 293 0.53 4.90 16.34
CA TYR A 293 1.87 4.37 16.64
C TYR A 293 1.90 2.83 16.67
N GLY A 294 0.81 2.16 16.31
CA GLY A 294 0.68 0.70 16.43
C GLY A 294 1.77 -0.08 15.71
N CYS A 295 2.26 0.42 14.57
CA CYS A 295 3.34 -0.19 13.80
C CYS A 295 4.73 -0.11 14.46
N LEU A 296 4.89 0.68 15.52
CA LEU A 296 6.13 0.75 16.30
C LEU A 296 6.15 -0.27 17.45
N HIS A 297 4.98 -0.77 17.87
CA HIS A 297 4.88 -1.66 19.02
C HIS A 297 5.32 -3.09 18.66
N PRO A 298 5.75 -3.87 19.67
CA PRO A 298 5.89 -5.31 19.53
C PRO A 298 4.59 -5.94 19.02
N CYS A 299 4.71 -6.95 18.15
CA CYS A 299 3.56 -7.61 17.56
C CYS A 299 2.80 -8.41 18.63
N SER A 300 1.50 -8.13 18.80
CA SER A 300 0.62 -8.86 19.73
C SER A 300 0.08 -10.19 19.17
N GLY A 301 0.44 -10.53 17.93
CA GLY A 301 -0.09 -11.69 17.21
C GLY A 301 -1.36 -11.37 16.43
N PHE A 302 -2.04 -12.41 15.96
CA PHE A 302 -3.28 -12.29 15.19
C PHE A 302 -4.47 -12.01 16.10
N SER A 303 -5.36 -11.13 15.66
CA SER A 303 -6.62 -10.88 16.35
C SER A 303 -7.71 -11.78 15.75
N PHE A 304 -8.35 -12.58 16.60
CA PHE A 304 -9.52 -13.38 16.22
C PHE A 304 -10.74 -12.80 16.96
N PRO A 305 -11.83 -12.44 16.25
CA PRO A 305 -13.08 -12.04 16.81
C PRO A 305 -13.69 -13.38 17.18
N ILE A 306 -13.71 -13.62 18.49
CA ILE A 306 -14.73 -14.43 19.13
C ILE A 306 -14.76 -15.88 18.61
N ASP A 307 -14.10 -16.77 19.34
CA ASP A 307 -14.82 -17.98 19.75
C ASP A 307 -15.80 -17.59 20.87
#